data_AF-A0A7W0FGC3-F1
#
_entry.id   AF-A0A7W0FGC3-F1
#
_cell.length_a   1.000
_cell.length_b   1.000
_cell.length_c   1.000
_cell.angle_alpha   90.00
_cell.angle_beta   90.00
_cell.angle_gamma   90.00
#
_symmetry.space_group_name_H-M   'P 1'
#
loop_
_entity.id
_entity.type
_entity.pdbx_description
1 polymer ?
#
loop_
_entity_poly.entity_id
_entity_poly.type
_entity_poly.pdbx_seq_one_letter_code
_entity_poly.pdbx_strand_id
1 'polypeptide(L)'
;MNFHFRLTRTVIFFTLILLPATTLLTACSSLLQRPNESIAFTETVENYPKAEVVFQVRLPSPLVDDEKLVLELLDDVTGVYFNPTRYEMAKQNDQDYFVRLPLIVNAKVKYRFLRQNAQTIYEHTTQNTLVRFRMLLVNGPLVIQDSVAAWSDQPYSGPVGRIRGQLYDLATNLPI
;
A
#
# COMPACT_ATOMS: atom_id res chain seq x y z
N MET A 1 63.18 -61.78 18.99
CA MET A 1 63.10 -60.30 19.06
C MET A 1 62.51 -59.70 17.78
N ASN A 2 61.33 -60.17 17.31
CA ASN A 2 60.71 -59.73 16.03
C ASN A 2 59.19 -59.49 16.08
N PHE A 3 58.53 -59.70 17.23
CA PHE A 3 57.07 -59.61 17.35
C PHE A 3 56.59 -58.18 17.68
N HIS A 4 57.29 -57.47 18.57
CA HIS A 4 56.95 -56.09 18.93
C HIS A 4 57.10 -55.10 17.76
N PHE A 5 58.06 -55.32 16.86
CA PHE A 5 58.27 -54.46 15.68
C PHE A 5 57.16 -54.60 14.62
N ARG A 6 56.53 -55.77 14.52
CA ARG A 6 55.42 -56.00 13.59
C ARG A 6 54.12 -55.38 14.09
N LEU A 7 53.87 -55.42 15.40
CA LEU A 7 52.67 -54.86 16.00
C LEU A 7 52.65 -53.32 15.93
N THR A 8 53.77 -52.65 16.25
CA THR A 8 53.89 -51.19 16.10
C THR A 8 53.79 -50.75 14.65
N ARG A 9 54.32 -51.50 13.68
CA ARG A 9 54.21 -51.16 12.27
C ARG A 9 52.76 -51.23 11.76
N THR A 10 51.97 -52.21 12.20
CA THR A 10 50.55 -52.33 11.82
C THR A 10 49.69 -51.25 12.49
N VAL A 11 49.96 -50.91 13.76
CA VAL A 11 49.28 -49.80 14.45
C VAL A 11 49.60 -48.46 13.78
N ILE A 12 50.88 -48.21 13.45
CA ILE A 12 51.30 -46.99 12.74
C ILE A 12 50.62 -46.90 11.37
N PHE A 13 50.54 -48.00 10.62
CA PHE A 13 49.88 -48.03 9.31
C PHE A 13 48.37 -47.75 9.42
N PHE A 14 47.69 -48.33 10.42
CA PHE A 14 46.28 -48.04 10.69
C PHE A 14 46.07 -46.58 11.10
N THR A 15 46.93 -46.00 11.94
CA THR A 15 46.83 -44.58 12.31
C THR A 15 47.12 -43.64 11.14
N LEU A 16 48.04 -43.99 10.25
CA LEU A 16 48.40 -43.18 9.07
C LEU A 16 47.28 -43.16 8.01
N ILE A 17 46.43 -44.19 7.98
CA ILE A 17 45.25 -44.28 7.10
C ILE A 17 44.02 -43.64 7.77
N LEU A 18 43.86 -43.77 9.08
CA LEU A 18 42.71 -43.23 9.81
C LEU A 18 42.76 -41.68 9.89
N LEU A 19 43.95 -41.09 10.04
CA LEU A 19 44.12 -39.64 10.12
C LEU A 19 43.60 -38.89 8.87
N PRO A 20 43.98 -39.24 7.61
CA PRO A 20 43.45 -38.57 6.42
C PRO A 20 41.97 -38.89 6.17
N ALA A 21 41.48 -40.07 6.57
CA ALA A 21 40.06 -40.43 6.44
C ALA A 21 39.16 -39.51 7.30
N THR A 22 39.60 -39.13 8.49
CA THR A 22 38.84 -38.20 9.37
C THR A 22 38.82 -36.76 8.85
N THR A 23 39.85 -36.33 8.10
CA THR A 23 39.88 -35.00 7.47
C THR A 23 38.98 -34.87 6.23
N LEU A 24 38.67 -35.98 5.55
CA LEU A 24 37.75 -35.99 4.41
C LEU A 24 36.28 -35.91 4.83
N LEU A 25 35.93 -36.38 6.03
CA LEU A 25 34.57 -36.36 6.57
C LEU A 25 34.14 -34.97 7.10
N THR A 26 35.09 -34.07 7.37
CA THR A 26 34.84 -32.73 7.93
C THR A 26 34.75 -31.62 6.88
N ALA A 27 35.00 -31.91 5.59
CA ALA A 27 34.97 -30.91 4.52
C ALA A 27 33.55 -30.45 4.12
N CYS A 28 32.50 -31.16 4.53
CA CYS A 28 31.11 -30.83 4.18
C CYS A 28 30.39 -29.91 5.17
N SER A 29 30.98 -29.61 6.34
CA SER A 29 30.29 -28.78 7.36
C SER A 29 30.49 -27.27 7.17
N SER A 30 31.44 -26.83 6.33
CA SER A 30 31.74 -25.41 6.11
C SER A 30 31.04 -24.77 4.91
N LEU A 31 30.33 -25.54 4.08
CA LEU A 31 29.56 -24.99 2.93
C LEU A 31 28.11 -24.61 3.24
N LEU A 32 27.64 -24.81 4.48
CA LEU A 32 26.29 -24.41 4.91
C LEU A 32 26.26 -23.20 5.85
N GLN A 33 27.40 -22.57 6.13
CA GLN A 33 27.41 -21.26 6.78
C GLN A 33 27.07 -20.20 5.72
N ARG A 34 25.80 -20.10 5.33
CA ARG A 34 25.31 -18.82 4.78
C ARG A 34 25.66 -17.74 5.81
N PRO A 35 26.17 -16.57 5.40
CA PRO A 35 26.18 -15.42 6.29
C PRO A 35 24.75 -15.32 6.82
N ASN A 36 24.57 -15.46 8.13
CA ASN A 36 23.28 -15.20 8.75
C ASN A 36 23.09 -13.68 8.77
N GLU A 37 22.97 -13.07 7.60
CA GLU A 37 22.30 -11.80 7.41
C GLU A 37 20.80 -12.07 7.33
N SER A 38 20.25 -12.73 8.36
CA SER A 38 18.85 -12.49 8.68
C SER A 38 18.80 -11.16 9.42
N ILE A 39 18.90 -10.07 8.67
CA ILE A 39 18.20 -8.86 9.10
C ILE A 39 16.74 -9.29 9.04
N ALA A 40 16.15 -9.60 10.19
CA ALA A 40 14.73 -9.83 10.30
C ALA A 40 14.03 -8.54 9.86
N PHE A 41 13.72 -8.43 8.57
CA PHE A 41 12.92 -7.34 8.04
C PHE A 41 11.53 -7.50 8.63
N THR A 42 11.29 -6.80 9.72
CA THR A 42 9.96 -6.65 10.27
C THR A 42 9.28 -5.60 9.41
N GLU A 43 8.39 -6.04 8.52
CA GLU A 43 7.54 -5.13 7.75
C GLU A 43 6.75 -4.26 8.72
N THR A 44 7.09 -2.98 8.77
CA THR A 44 6.33 -1.96 9.49
C THR A 44 6.04 -0.81 8.53
N VAL A 45 4.90 -0.15 8.70
CA VAL A 45 4.44 0.96 7.84
C VAL A 45 5.47 2.10 7.75
N GLU A 46 6.34 2.23 8.75
CA GLU A 46 7.40 3.24 8.79
C GLU A 46 8.57 2.99 7.83
N ASN A 47 8.74 1.75 7.32
CA ASN A 47 9.85 1.41 6.44
C ASN A 47 9.63 1.76 4.96
N TYR A 48 8.42 2.17 4.57
CA TYR A 48 8.12 2.48 3.17
C TYR A 48 8.36 3.96 2.86
N PRO A 49 8.88 4.30 1.67
CA PRO A 49 8.98 5.69 1.23
C PRO A 49 7.59 6.31 1.19
N LYS A 50 7.44 7.49 1.80
CA LYS A 50 6.20 8.27 1.82
C LYS A 50 6.36 9.52 0.95
N ALA A 51 5.29 9.93 0.28
CA ALA A 51 5.21 11.17 -0.46
C ALA A 51 4.03 12.01 0.05
N GLU A 52 4.19 13.34 0.04
CA GLU A 52 3.10 14.25 0.40
C GLU A 52 2.03 14.26 -0.71
N VAL A 53 0.81 13.90 -0.33
CA VAL A 53 -0.36 14.00 -1.20
C VAL A 53 -1.33 15.02 -0.62
N VAL A 54 -1.68 16.01 -1.44
CA VAL A 54 -2.64 17.06 -1.09
C VAL A 54 -3.97 16.76 -1.75
N PHE A 55 -5.00 16.47 -0.97
CA PHE A 55 -6.37 16.35 -1.45
C PHE A 55 -7.01 17.72 -1.36
N GLN A 56 -7.41 18.29 -2.49
CA GLN A 56 -8.23 19.48 -2.59
C GLN A 56 -9.61 19.07 -3.11
N VAL A 57 -10.66 19.59 -2.50
CA VAL A 57 -12.03 19.27 -2.89
C VAL A 57 -12.90 20.50 -2.89
N ARG A 58 -13.74 20.61 -3.92
CA ARG A 58 -14.79 21.61 -4.03
C ARG A 58 -16.16 21.01 -3.72
N LEU A 59 -16.93 21.65 -2.86
CA LEU A 59 -18.28 21.27 -2.48
C LEU A 59 -19.34 21.94 -3.37
N PRO A 60 -20.52 21.30 -3.56
CA PRO A 60 -21.60 21.88 -4.37
C PRO A 60 -22.27 23.06 -3.67
N SER A 61 -22.20 23.11 -2.34
CA SER A 61 -22.66 24.21 -1.48
C SER A 61 -21.77 24.29 -0.24
N PRO A 62 -21.72 25.43 0.45
CA PRO A 62 -21.06 25.52 1.75
C PRO A 62 -21.65 24.54 2.76
N LEU A 63 -20.82 24.10 3.71
CA LEU A 63 -21.27 23.33 4.87
C LEU A 63 -22.12 24.20 5.79
N VAL A 64 -23.07 23.58 6.50
CA VAL A 64 -23.79 24.26 7.58
C VAL A 64 -22.91 24.38 8.82
N ASP A 65 -23.27 25.27 9.75
CA ASP A 65 -22.55 25.44 11.01
C ASP A 65 -22.45 24.10 11.76
N ASP A 66 -21.29 23.87 12.41
CA ASP A 66 -20.90 22.64 13.11
C ASP A 66 -20.70 21.37 12.26
N GLU A 67 -20.87 21.44 10.94
CA GLU A 67 -20.57 20.33 10.04
C GLU A 67 -19.11 20.33 9.59
N LYS A 68 -18.50 19.15 9.57
CA LYS A 68 -17.10 18.94 9.18
C LYS A 68 -17.03 18.17 7.87
N LEU A 69 -16.13 18.58 6.99
CA LEU A 69 -15.75 17.77 5.84
C LEU A 69 -14.64 16.80 6.24
N VAL A 70 -14.79 15.54 5.86
CA VAL A 70 -13.85 14.48 6.20
C VAL A 70 -13.47 13.72 4.93
N LEU A 71 -12.17 13.50 4.76
CA LEU A 71 -11.62 12.52 3.84
C LEU A 71 -11.54 11.17 4.56
N GLU A 72 -12.23 10.17 4.03
CA GLU A 72 -12.19 8.80 4.53
C GLU A 72 -11.30 7.95 3.63
N LEU A 73 -10.21 7.38 4.17
CA LEU A 73 -9.39 6.37 3.50
C LEU A 73 -9.94 4.98 3.82
N LEU A 74 -10.10 4.15 2.79
CA LEU A 74 -10.70 2.83 2.90
C LEU A 74 -9.62 1.74 2.92
N ASP A 75 -9.81 0.74 3.78
CA ASP A 75 -9.03 -0.49 3.79
C ASP A 75 -9.55 -1.47 2.73
N ASP A 76 -8.66 -1.98 1.88
CA ASP A 76 -8.99 -2.94 0.84
C ASP A 76 -9.01 -4.39 1.32
N VAL A 77 -8.44 -4.68 2.50
CA VAL A 77 -8.41 -6.01 3.12
C VAL A 77 -9.71 -6.29 3.86
N THR A 78 -10.17 -5.37 4.71
CA THR A 78 -11.37 -5.59 5.54
C THR A 78 -12.68 -5.20 4.86
N GLY A 79 -12.61 -4.46 3.74
CA GLY A 79 -13.74 -4.06 2.93
C GLY A 79 -14.21 -2.63 3.19
N VAL A 80 -15.03 -2.11 2.27
CA VAL A 80 -15.37 -0.68 2.09
C VAL A 80 -15.88 0.05 3.34
N TYR A 81 -16.49 -0.67 4.28
CA TYR A 81 -17.12 -0.09 5.47
C TYR A 81 -16.38 -0.43 6.78
N PHE A 82 -15.30 -1.20 6.71
CA PHE A 82 -14.58 -1.70 7.87
C PHE A 82 -13.22 -1.01 8.00
N ASN A 83 -12.92 -0.58 9.22
CA ASN A 83 -11.67 0.08 9.61
C ASN A 83 -11.26 1.29 8.73
N PRO A 84 -12.18 2.19 8.34
CA PRO A 84 -11.76 3.38 7.62
C PRO A 84 -10.93 4.31 8.51
N THR A 85 -9.94 4.97 7.93
CA THR A 85 -9.22 6.06 8.60
C THR A 85 -9.79 7.39 8.13
N ARG A 86 -10.11 8.29 9.06
CA ARG A 86 -10.79 9.56 8.78
C ARG A 86 -9.90 10.74 9.09
N TYR A 87 -9.87 11.70 8.16
CA TYR A 87 -9.10 12.93 8.27
C TYR A 87 -10.03 14.12 8.07
N GLU A 88 -10.18 14.95 9.09
CA GLU A 88 -10.88 16.22 8.97
C GLU A 88 -10.13 17.14 7.99
N MET A 89 -10.86 17.74 7.05
CA MET A 89 -10.29 18.62 6.03
C MET A 89 -10.29 20.07 6.51
N ALA A 90 -9.19 20.78 6.26
CA ALA A 90 -9.08 22.19 6.55
C ALA A 90 -9.85 23.02 5.52
N LYS A 91 -10.61 24.01 6.00
CA LYS A 91 -11.34 24.97 5.16
C LYS A 91 -10.35 25.94 4.49
N GLN A 92 -10.38 26.05 3.15
CA GLN A 92 -9.65 27.07 2.40
C GLN A 92 -10.54 28.27 2.09
N ASN A 93 -11.78 28.01 1.67
CA ASN A 93 -12.86 29.00 1.54
C ASN A 93 -14.21 28.30 1.80
N ASP A 94 -15.36 28.95 1.51
CA ASP A 94 -16.67 28.39 1.84
C ASP A 94 -16.98 27.04 1.17
N GLN A 95 -16.39 26.75 0.02
CA GLN A 95 -16.64 25.51 -0.74
C GLN A 95 -15.38 24.68 -0.99
N ASP A 96 -14.19 25.24 -0.82
CA ASP A 96 -12.92 24.57 -1.09
C ASP A 96 -12.24 24.18 0.23
N TYR A 97 -11.85 22.92 0.31
CA TYR A 97 -11.22 22.31 1.48
C TYR A 97 -10.00 21.51 1.05
N PHE A 98 -9.06 21.29 1.98
CA PHE A 98 -7.90 20.45 1.71
C PHE A 98 -7.43 19.63 2.92
N VAL A 99 -6.71 18.56 2.65
CA VAL A 99 -5.90 17.83 3.64
C VAL A 99 -4.59 17.37 3.00
N ARG A 100 -3.50 17.38 3.80
CA ARG A 100 -2.17 16.91 3.38
C ARG A 100 -1.84 15.64 4.13
N LEU A 101 -1.56 14.56 3.41
CA LEU A 101 -1.26 13.26 4.00
C LEU A 101 0.06 12.70 3.43
N PRO A 102 0.96 12.18 4.30
CA PRO A 102 2.10 11.41 3.84
C PRO A 102 1.65 9.98 3.50
N LEU A 103 1.61 9.64 2.21
CA LEU A 103 1.14 8.33 1.72
C LEU A 103 2.28 7.52 1.12
N ILE A 104 2.21 6.19 1.25
CA ILE A 104 3.23 5.27 0.73
C ILE A 104 3.32 5.38 -0.79
N VAL A 105 4.53 5.52 -1.32
CA VAL A 105 4.80 5.50 -2.76
C VAL A 105 4.49 4.11 -3.33
N ASN A 106 3.87 4.09 -4.51
CA ASN A 106 3.30 2.94 -5.23
C ASN A 106 2.08 2.28 -4.57
N ALA A 107 1.50 2.89 -3.53
CA ALA A 107 0.25 2.41 -2.94
C ALA A 107 -0.98 2.82 -3.78
N LYS A 108 -1.95 1.91 -3.86
CA LYS A 108 -3.30 2.22 -4.37
C LYS A 108 -4.16 2.66 -3.20
N VAL A 109 -4.53 3.93 -3.19
CA VAL A 109 -5.30 4.54 -2.11
C VAL A 109 -6.74 4.67 -2.56
N LYS A 110 -7.66 4.04 -1.83
CA LYS A 110 -9.09 4.21 -2.00
C LYS A 110 -9.59 5.22 -0.97
N TYR A 111 -10.35 6.20 -1.42
CA TYR A 111 -10.84 7.26 -0.54
C TYR A 111 -12.23 7.74 -0.96
N ARG A 112 -12.93 8.44 -0.07
CA ARG A 112 -14.18 9.15 -0.38
C ARG A 112 -14.38 10.34 0.54
N PHE A 113 -15.26 11.24 0.14
CA PHE A 113 -15.65 12.37 0.97
C PHE A 113 -16.94 12.07 1.74
N LEU A 114 -17.00 12.57 2.96
CA LEU A 114 -18.22 12.56 3.77
C LEU A 114 -18.34 13.86 4.56
N ARG A 115 -19.56 14.24 4.87
CA ARG A 115 -19.85 15.25 5.87
C ARG A 115 -20.17 14.59 7.20
N GLN A 116 -19.72 15.21 8.28
CA GLN A 116 -19.88 14.68 9.61
C GLN A 116 -20.35 15.77 10.58
N ASN A 117 -21.48 15.50 11.23
CA ASN A 117 -21.95 16.19 12.43
C ASN A 117 -22.41 15.14 13.46
N ALA A 118 -23.66 15.19 13.94
CA ALA A 118 -24.32 14.09 14.63
C ALA A 118 -24.49 12.82 13.76
N GLN A 119 -24.55 12.98 12.44
CA GLN A 119 -24.72 11.90 11.46
C GLN A 119 -23.57 11.93 10.45
N THR A 120 -23.29 10.78 9.85
CA THR A 120 -22.32 10.64 8.75
C THR A 120 -23.08 10.61 7.44
N ILE A 121 -22.79 11.57 6.56
CA ILE A 121 -23.45 11.74 5.26
C ILE A 121 -22.40 11.53 4.17
N TYR A 122 -22.58 10.51 3.35
CA TYR A 122 -21.62 10.17 2.30
C TYR A 122 -21.89 10.93 1.01
N GLU A 123 -20.83 11.16 0.23
CA GLU A 123 -20.96 11.76 -1.09
C GLU A 123 -21.75 10.85 -2.06
N HIS A 124 -22.57 11.49 -2.90
CA HIS A 124 -23.40 10.86 -3.90
C HIS A 124 -23.05 11.41 -5.30
N THR A 125 -23.31 10.59 -6.31
CA THR A 125 -23.20 10.98 -7.73
C THR A 125 -24.35 11.92 -8.12
N THR A 126 -24.27 12.48 -9.33
CA THR A 126 -25.37 13.26 -9.92
C THR A 126 -26.64 12.44 -10.18
N GLN A 127 -26.57 11.10 -10.11
CA GLN A 127 -27.72 10.19 -10.20
C GLN A 127 -28.22 9.73 -8.83
N ASN A 128 -27.80 10.40 -7.75
CA ASN A 128 -28.15 10.05 -6.37
C ASN A 128 -27.74 8.62 -5.97
N THR A 129 -26.63 8.12 -6.53
CA THR A 129 -26.04 6.85 -6.12
C THR A 129 -24.85 7.10 -5.21
N LEU A 130 -24.68 6.27 -4.18
CA LEU A 130 -23.55 6.36 -3.26
C LEU A 130 -22.21 6.19 -4.00
N VAL A 131 -21.28 7.11 -3.79
CA VAL A 131 -19.89 6.91 -4.23
C VAL A 131 -19.22 5.96 -3.24
N ARG A 132 -18.87 4.76 -3.72
CA ARG A 132 -18.23 3.75 -2.87
C ARG A 132 -16.80 4.16 -2.51
N PHE A 133 -16.03 4.61 -3.50
CA PHE A 133 -14.70 5.18 -3.38
C PHE A 133 -14.23 5.78 -4.71
N ARG A 134 -13.28 6.70 -4.61
CA ARG A 134 -12.33 7.12 -5.64
C ARG A 134 -11.03 6.35 -5.43
N MET A 135 -10.21 6.25 -6.47
CA MET A 135 -8.93 5.54 -6.39
C MET A 135 -7.80 6.41 -6.92
N LEU A 136 -6.67 6.36 -6.23
CA LEU A 136 -5.44 7.03 -6.57
C LEU A 136 -4.29 6.02 -6.55
N LEU A 137 -3.36 6.12 -7.51
CA LEU A 137 -2.03 5.52 -7.40
C LEU A 137 -1.04 6.61 -6.98
N VAL A 138 -0.40 6.46 -5.83
CA VAL A 138 0.61 7.39 -5.33
C VAL A 138 1.93 7.08 -6.03
N ASN A 139 2.40 7.93 -6.95
CA ASN A 139 3.69 7.75 -7.65
C ASN A 139 4.76 8.78 -7.24
N GLY A 140 4.43 9.67 -6.30
CA GLY A 140 5.28 10.75 -5.81
C GLY A 140 4.44 11.87 -5.18
N PRO A 141 5.05 13.04 -4.89
CA PRO A 141 4.31 14.21 -4.41
C PRO A 141 3.29 14.69 -5.43
N LEU A 142 2.06 14.97 -4.98
CA LEU A 142 0.92 15.12 -5.87
C LEU A 142 -0.17 15.99 -5.22
N VAL A 143 -0.83 16.81 -6.04
CA VAL A 143 -2.06 17.52 -5.68
C VAL A 143 -3.24 16.94 -6.46
N ILE A 144 -4.24 16.45 -5.74
CA ILE A 144 -5.52 15.98 -6.30
C ILE A 144 -6.55 17.07 -6.17
N GLN A 145 -7.28 17.32 -7.25
CA GLN A 145 -8.34 18.33 -7.31
C GLN A 145 -9.66 17.66 -7.68
N ASP A 146 -10.49 17.47 -6.67
CA ASP A 146 -11.78 16.80 -6.78
C ASP A 146 -12.95 17.79 -6.65
N SER A 147 -14.12 17.35 -7.10
CA SER A 147 -15.40 17.98 -6.78
C SER A 147 -16.38 16.93 -6.26
N VAL A 148 -17.16 17.32 -5.25
CA VAL A 148 -18.32 16.55 -4.78
C VAL A 148 -19.54 17.03 -5.56
N ALA A 149 -20.28 16.09 -6.14
CA ALA A 149 -21.46 16.42 -6.93
C ALA A 149 -22.70 16.63 -6.04
N ALA A 150 -22.92 15.75 -5.07
CA ALA A 150 -24.11 15.74 -4.23
C ALA A 150 -23.87 14.99 -2.91
N TRP A 151 -24.85 15.08 -2.03
CA TRP A 151 -24.95 14.33 -0.78
C TRP A 151 -26.26 13.54 -0.75
N SER A 152 -26.40 12.56 0.15
CA SER A 152 -27.62 11.75 0.23
C SER A 152 -28.88 12.54 0.59
N ASP A 153 -28.72 13.62 1.35
CA ASP A 153 -29.74 14.58 1.81
C ASP A 153 -29.77 15.87 0.97
N GLN A 154 -28.80 16.06 0.08
CA GLN A 154 -28.74 17.17 -0.87
C GLN A 154 -28.44 16.63 -2.28
N PRO A 155 -29.45 16.06 -2.97
CA PRO A 155 -29.29 15.51 -4.31
C PRO A 155 -28.91 16.59 -5.34
N TYR A 156 -28.22 16.18 -6.39
CA TYR A 156 -27.86 17.05 -7.49
C TYR A 156 -29.09 17.55 -8.27
N SER A 157 -29.20 18.85 -8.49
CA SER A 157 -30.28 19.49 -9.26
C SER A 157 -29.80 20.25 -10.50
N GLY A 158 -28.49 20.20 -10.78
CA GLY A 158 -27.91 20.90 -11.92
C GLY A 158 -28.10 20.17 -13.27
N PRO A 159 -27.63 20.78 -14.37
CA PRO A 159 -27.67 20.15 -15.68
C PRO A 159 -26.83 18.87 -15.72
N VAL A 160 -27.39 17.82 -16.31
CA VAL A 160 -26.64 16.58 -16.60
C VAL A 160 -26.44 16.44 -18.10
N GLY A 161 -25.29 15.93 -18.50
CA GLY A 161 -24.93 15.68 -19.89
C GLY A 161 -24.50 14.23 -20.11
N ARG A 162 -24.40 13.83 -21.38
CA ARG A 162 -23.88 12.52 -21.76
C ARG A 162 -22.68 12.67 -22.68
N ILE A 163 -21.52 12.20 -22.23
CA ILE A 163 -20.34 12.07 -23.07
C ILE A 163 -20.49 10.78 -23.89
N ARG A 164 -20.25 10.87 -25.20
CA ARG A 164 -20.19 9.73 -26.12
C ARG A 164 -18.88 9.82 -26.88
N GLY A 165 -18.27 8.67 -27.14
CA GLY A 165 -17.02 8.55 -27.88
C GLY A 165 -16.75 7.09 -28.25
N GLN A 166 -15.74 6.88 -29.08
CA GLN A 166 -15.20 5.58 -29.40
C GLN A 166 -13.71 5.59 -29.05
N LEU A 167 -13.21 4.48 -28.50
CA LEU A 167 -11.79 4.29 -28.30
C LEU A 167 -11.21 3.68 -29.56
N TYR A 168 -10.12 4.24 -30.05
CA TYR A 168 -9.35 3.69 -31.15
C TYR A 168 -7.94 3.37 -30.65
N ASP A 169 -7.39 2.28 -31.15
CA ASP A 169 -5.99 1.97 -30.97
C ASP A 169 -5.14 2.96 -31.78
N LEU A 170 -4.15 3.56 -31.13
CA LEU A 170 -3.36 4.64 -31.74
C LEU A 170 -2.54 4.15 -32.95
N ALA A 171 -2.11 2.89 -32.95
CA ALA A 171 -1.26 2.33 -34.00
C ALA A 171 -2.07 1.90 -35.23
N THR A 172 -3.27 1.35 -35.01
CA THR A 172 -4.11 0.76 -36.06
C THR A 172 -5.28 1.65 -36.47
N ASN A 173 -5.63 2.64 -35.65
CA ASN A 173 -6.82 3.49 -35.81
C ASN A 173 -8.14 2.70 -35.92
N LEU A 174 -8.14 1.47 -35.40
CA LEU A 174 -9.29 0.59 -35.33
C LEU A 174 -9.95 0.70 -33.94
N PRO A 175 -11.27 0.47 -33.83
CA PRO A 175 -11.95 0.42 -32.54
C PRO A 175 -11.35 -0.66 -31.62
N ILE A 176 -11.20 -0.33 -30.34
CA ILE A 176 -10.83 -1.28 -29.27
C ILE A 176 -12.09 -1.82 -28.59
#